data_AF-A0A6J4G353-F1
#
_entry.id   AF-A0A6J4G353-F1
#
_cell.length_a   1.000
_cell.length_b   1.000
_cell.length_c   1.000
_cell.angle_alpha   90.00
_cell.angle_beta   90.00
_cell.angle_gamma   90.00
#
_symmetry.space_group_name_H-M   'P 1'
#
loop_
_entity.id
_entity.type
_entity.pdbx_description
1 polymer ?
#
loop_
_entity_poly.entity_id
_entity_poly.type
_entity_poly.pdbx_seq_one_letter_code
_entity_poly.pdbx_strand_id
1 'polypeptide(L)' 'MVVQGATPEDRDAALDAILAAIGDRLAVDPTLGGTVDLAMPEPPEFITEAIDGAAGLKGAKVIVVLEYTADSPLG' A
#
# COMPACT_ATOMS: atom_id res chain seq x y z
N MET A 1 3.78 2.09 -4.43
CA MET A 1 2.95 2.97 -5.28
C MET A 1 3.62 4.34 -5.36
N VAL A 2 3.40 5.07 -6.46
CA VAL A 2 3.93 6.43 -6.65
C VAL A 2 2.80 7.31 -7.18
N VAL A 3 2.67 8.53 -6.65
CA VAL A 3 1.66 9.52 -7.06
C VAL A 3 2.37 10.77 -7.60
N GLN A 4 1.73 11.39 -8.60
CA GLN A 4 2.13 12.66 -9.18
C GLN A 4 1.04 13.70 -8.92
N GLY A 5 1.42 14.97 -8.84
CA GLY A 5 0.51 16.08 -8.56
C GLY A 5 1.22 17.42 -8.78
N ALA A 6 0.43 18.46 -9.02
CA ALA A 6 0.96 19.80 -9.28
C ALA A 6 1.60 20.42 -8.03
N THR A 7 1.03 20.12 -6.85
CA THR A 7 1.52 20.59 -5.54
C THR A 7 1.89 19.42 -4.61
N PRO A 8 2.73 19.66 -3.59
CA PRO A 8 2.94 18.70 -2.51
C PRO A 8 1.63 18.24 -1.84
N GLU A 9 0.72 19.17 -1.59
CA GLU A 9 -0.56 18.90 -0.91
C GLU A 9 -1.47 17.99 -1.75
N ASP A 10 -1.50 18.17 -3.08
CA ASP A 10 -2.25 17.29 -3.98
C ASP A 10 -1.70 15.86 -3.95
N ARG A 11 -0.37 15.71 -3.90
CA ARG A 11 0.28 14.39 -3.80
C ARG A 11 -0.01 13.74 -2.46
N ASP A 12 0.00 14.52 -1.38
CA ASP A 12 -0.28 14.03 -0.03
C ASP A 12 -1.72 13.52 0.05
N ALA A 13 -2.70 14.32 -0.36
CA ALA A 13 -4.10 13.94 -0.36
C ALA A 13 -4.38 12.72 -1.27
N ALA A 14 -3.74 12.64 -2.44
CA ALA A 14 -3.87 11.50 -3.34
C ALA A 14 -3.27 10.22 -2.73
N LEU A 15 -2.10 10.31 -2.09
CA LEU A 15 -1.46 9.17 -1.44
C LEU A 15 -2.29 8.68 -0.25
N ASP A 16 -2.79 9.60 0.57
CA ASP A 16 -3.63 9.29 1.73
C ASP A 16 -4.93 8.60 1.32
N ALA A 17 -5.58 9.07 0.26
CA ALA A 17 -6.80 8.45 -0.27
C ALA A 17 -6.55 7.01 -0.75
N ILE A 18 -5.41 6.74 -1.41
CA ILE A 18 -5.06 5.39 -1.85
C ILE A 18 -4.75 4.48 -0.65
N LEU A 19 -3.98 4.97 0.33
CA LEU A 19 -3.65 4.21 1.53
C LEU A 19 -4.91 3.85 2.34
N ALA A 20 -5.83 4.81 2.53
CA ALA A 20 -7.10 4.58 3.19
C ALA A 20 -7.94 3.54 2.44
N ALA A 21 -8.07 3.66 1.11
CA ALA A 21 -8.83 2.70 0.31
C ALA A 21 -8.25 1.27 0.38
N ILE A 22 -6.92 1.13 0.43
CA ILE A 22 -6.27 -0.17 0.63
C ILE A 22 -6.57 -0.72 2.03
N GLY A 23 -6.39 0.11 3.06
CA GLY A 23 -6.67 -0.27 4.45
C GLY A 23 -8.11 -0.72 4.66
N ASP A 24 -9.09 0.04 4.13
CA ASP A 24 -10.51 -0.30 4.20
C ASP A 24 -10.81 -1.65 3.53
N ARG A 25 -10.23 -1.90 2.35
CA ARG A 25 -10.43 -3.19 1.65
C ARG A 25 -9.86 -4.37 2.42
N LEU A 26 -8.65 -4.23 2.96
CA LEU A 26 -8.02 -5.27 3.77
C LEU A 26 -8.76 -5.50 5.10
N ALA A 27 -9.33 -4.44 5.69
CA ALA A 27 -10.13 -4.55 6.90
C ALA A 27 -11.49 -5.23 6.65
N VAL A 28 -12.12 -4.97 5.49
CA VAL A 28 -13.39 -5.60 5.10
C VAL A 28 -13.22 -7.09 4.78
N ASP A 29 -12.15 -7.45 4.08
CA ASP A 29 -11.85 -8.83 3.74
C ASP A 29 -10.36 -9.14 3.92
N PRO A 30 -9.94 -9.49 5.16
CA PRO A 30 -8.56 -9.85 5.44
C PRO A 30 -8.19 -11.23 4.91
N THR A 31 -9.15 -12.00 4.37
CA THR A 31 -8.89 -13.33 3.80
C THR A 31 -8.59 -13.29 2.30
N LEU A 32 -8.73 -12.10 1.68
CA LEU A 32 -8.60 -11.92 0.24
C LEU A 32 -9.45 -12.92 -0.55
N GLY A 33 -10.73 -13.02 -0.19
CA GLY A 33 -11.67 -13.96 -0.77
C GLY A 33 -11.41 -15.43 -0.39
N GLY A 34 -10.78 -15.68 0.77
CA GLY A 34 -10.39 -17.01 1.23
C GLY A 34 -9.11 -17.57 0.61
N THR A 35 -8.31 -16.73 -0.06
CA THR A 35 -7.02 -17.15 -0.64
C THR A 35 -5.94 -17.30 0.45
N VAL A 36 -6.06 -16.53 1.53
CA VAL A 36 -5.20 -16.59 2.70
C VAL A 36 -6.05 -16.69 3.97
N ASP A 37 -5.44 -17.18 5.04
CA ASP A 37 -6.11 -17.23 6.35
C ASP A 37 -6.19 -15.82 6.96
N LEU A 38 -5.12 -15.02 6.78
CA LEU A 38 -5.06 -13.66 7.27
C LEU A 38 -4.05 -12.80 6.49
N ALA A 39 -4.48 -11.61 6.06
CA ALA A 39 -3.63 -10.56 5.51
C ALA A 39 -3.45 -9.44 6.53
N MET A 40 -2.21 -9.23 6.99
CA MET A 40 -1.86 -8.25 8.01
C MET A 40 -1.02 -7.12 7.39
N PRO A 41 -1.60 -5.92 7.17
CA PRO A 41 -0.85 -4.78 6.68
C PRO A 41 0.10 -4.24 7.76
N GLU A 42 1.34 -3.97 7.36
CA GLU A 42 2.32 -3.25 8.18
C GLU A 42 2.24 -1.73 7.92
N PRO A 43 2.78 -0.91 8.83
CA PRO A 43 2.91 0.53 8.60
C PRO A 43 3.58 0.85 7.26
N PRO A 44 3.00 1.76 6.43
CA PRO A 44 3.60 2.09 5.14
C PRO A 44 4.97 2.77 5.28
N GLU A 45 5.91 2.39 4.39
CA GLU A 45 7.18 3.08 4.23
C GLU A 45 7.03 4.18 3.16
N PHE A 46 7.28 5.43 3.52
CA PHE A 46 7.13 6.58 2.60
C PHE A 46 8.42 6.91 1.86
N ILE A 47 8.28 7.26 0.59
CA ILE A 47 9.37 7.71 -0.27
C ILE A 47 9.00 9.09 -0.81
N THR A 48 9.89 10.06 -0.65
CA THR A 48 9.73 11.41 -1.21
C THR A 48 11.00 11.78 -1.95
N GLU A 49 10.91 12.01 -3.26
CA GLU A 49 12.07 12.42 -4.06
C GLU A 49 11.78 13.75 -4.75
N ALA A 50 12.68 14.71 -4.53
CA ALA A 50 12.73 15.93 -5.30
C ALA A 50 13.42 15.63 -6.64
N ILE A 51 12.75 15.95 -7.75
CA ILE A 51 13.33 15.87 -9.09
C ILE A 51 13.64 17.31 -9.53
N ASP A 52 14.89 17.57 -9.89
CA ASP A 52 15.29 18.89 -10.38
C ASP A 52 14.62 19.19 -11.73
N GLY A 53 14.02 20.38 -11.85
CA GLY A 53 13.31 20.81 -13.06
C GLY A 53 11.99 20.10 -13.37
N ALA A 54 11.47 19.23 -12.50
CA ALA A 54 10.19 18.53 -12.70
C ALA A 54 9.32 18.50 -11.44
N ALA A 55 8.05 18.07 -11.58
CA ALA A 55 7.19 17.83 -10.43
C ALA A 55 7.76 16.65 -9.61
N GLY A 56 8.04 16.88 -8.32
CA GLY A 56 8.53 15.83 -7.42
C GLY A 56 7.61 14.61 -7.31
N LEU A 57 8.16 13.50 -6.80
CA LEU A 57 7.44 12.25 -6.60
C LEU A 57 7.18 12.01 -5.11
N LYS A 58 5.98 11.50 -4.80
CA LYS A 58 5.68 10.92 -3.48
C LYS A 58 5.20 9.49 -3.68
N GLY A 59 5.62 8.59 -2.82
CA GLY A 59 5.23 7.19 -2.87
C GLY A 59 5.12 6.57 -1.50
N ALA A 60 4.48 5.40 -1.46
CA ALA A 60 4.42 4.56 -0.29
C ALA A 60 4.59 3.09 -0.70
N LYS A 61 5.28 2.32 0.13
CA LYS A 61 5.34 0.87 0.06
C LYS A 61 4.50 0.33 1.21
N VAL A 62 3.46 -0.42 0.88
CA VAL A 62 2.61 -1.12 1.83
C VAL A 62 3.06 -2.58 1.84
N ILE A 63 3.62 -3.02 2.96
CA ILE A 63 3.98 -4.42 3.17
C ILE A 63 2.77 -5.11 3.80
N VAL A 64 2.43 -6.30 3.31
CA VAL A 64 1.34 -7.11 3.85
C VAL A 64 1.89 -8.51 4.13
N VAL A 65 1.83 -8.92 5.38
CA VAL A 65 2.18 -10.28 5.82
C VAL A 65 0.97 -11.18 5.58
N LEU A 66 1.18 -12.31 4.91
CA LEU A 66 0.13 -13.27 4.60
C LEU A 66 0.36 -14.56 5.41
N GLU A 67 -0.59 -14.87 6.28
CA GLU A 67 -0.68 -16.18 6.92
C GLU A 67 -1.60 -17.07 6.07
N TYR A 68 -1.12 -18.25 5.71
CA TYR A 68 -1.89 -19.24 4.97
C TYR A 68 -1.42 -20.64 5.29
N THR A 69 -2.34 -21.59 5.20
CA THR A 69 -2.06 -23.01 5.30
C THR A 69 -1.81 -23.59 3.91
N ALA A 70 -0.68 -24.26 3.72
CA ALA A 70 -0.38 -24.98 2.49
C ALA A 70 -0.63 -26.48 2.67
N ASP A 71 -1.03 -27.15 1.58
CA ASP A 71 -1.26 -28.61 1.57
C ASP A 71 0.02 -29.40 1.90
N SER A 72 1.18 -28.81 1.66
CA SER A 72 2.48 -29.36 2.04
C SER A 72 3.41 -28.26 2.57
N PRO A 73 4.41 -28.56 3.41
CA PRO A 73 5.32 -27.55 3.96
C PRO A 73 6.19 -26.83 2.93
N LEU A 74 6.21 -27.30 1.67
CA LEU A 74 7.05 -26.81 0.57
C LEU A 74 6.23 -26.28 -0.61
N GLY A 75 4.89 -26.39 -0.57
CA GLY A 75 4.01 -26.23 -1.73
C GLY A 75 3.82 -27.56 -2.44
#